data_AF-A0A0C2Z8T6-F1
#
_entry.id   AF-A0A0C2Z8T6-F1
#
_cell.length_a   1.000
_cell.length_b   1.000
_cell.length_c   1.000
_cell.angle_alpha   90.00
_cell.angle_beta   90.00
_cell.angle_gamma   90.00
#
_symmetry.space_group_name_H-M   'P 1'
#
loop_
_entity.id
_entity.type
_entity.pdbx_description
1 polymer ?
#
loop_
_entity_poly.entity_id
_entity_poly.type
_entity_poly.pdbx_seq_one_letter_code
_entity_poly.pdbx_strand_id
1 'polypeptide(L)'
;MSLLGIVSTVLSWTTPQKQIKYLLAKKDFREWETFRDSLVHRWLNTNIMCGLIMSAMSTVLFSSATISNAAFALGVISLLSSLIAIGFGVGLMYVLGDVPGSRLHIIGCLHLRPYIFALSVPQIWAVVSFTAFFASVCVFVWEATNKGWLAREWS
;
A
#
# COMPACT_ATOMS: atom_id res chain seq x y z
N MET A 1 22.36 5.20 9.58
CA MET A 1 21.74 4.84 8.29
C MET A 1 21.06 6.09 7.74
N SER A 2 21.42 6.59 6.56
CA SER A 2 20.87 7.86 6.04
C SER A 2 19.43 7.68 5.54
N LEU A 3 18.62 8.74 5.60
CA LEU A 3 17.23 8.74 5.10
C LEU A 3 17.15 8.25 3.64
N LEU A 4 18.13 8.65 2.83
CA LEU A 4 18.32 8.21 1.44
C LEU A 4 18.55 6.69 1.32
N GLY A 5 19.29 6.09 2.26
CA GLY A 5 19.52 4.64 2.30
C GLY A 5 18.24 3.86 2.62
N ILE A 6 17.40 4.38 3.52
CA ILE A 6 16.10 3.76 3.86
C ILE A 6 15.16 3.85 2.67
N VAL A 7 15.02 5.03 2.05
CA VAL A 7 14.18 5.23 0.87
C VAL A 7 14.64 4.35 -0.31
N SER A 8 15.95 4.26 -0.56
CA SER A 8 16.53 3.37 -1.58
C SER A 8 16.22 1.90 -1.30
N THR A 9 16.33 1.47 -0.04
CA THR A 9 16.09 0.07 0.36
C THR A 9 14.61 -0.30 0.23
N VAL A 10 13.72 0.56 0.73
CA VAL A 10 12.27 0.38 0.62
C VAL A 10 11.84 0.38 -0.84
N LEU A 11 12.35 1.31 -1.65
CA LEU A 11 12.09 1.32 -3.09
C LEU A 11 12.57 0.02 -3.75
N SER A 12 13.77 -0.47 -3.43
CA SER A 12 14.28 -1.72 -4.03
C SER A 12 13.46 -2.97 -3.68
N TRP A 13 12.79 -2.95 -2.53
CA TRP A 13 11.92 -4.04 -2.05
C TRP A 13 10.51 -3.97 -2.65
N THR A 14 9.96 -2.77 -2.80
CA THR A 14 8.59 -2.60 -3.30
C THR A 14 8.53 -2.51 -4.81
N THR A 15 9.59 -2.07 -5.50
CA THR A 15 9.58 -1.97 -6.97
C THR A 15 10.07 -3.20 -7.71
N PRO A 16 9.42 -3.56 -8.84
CA PRO A 16 9.84 -4.65 -9.71
C PRO A 16 11.05 -4.24 -10.57
N GLN A 17 12.14 -3.73 -9.96
CA GLN A 17 13.31 -3.22 -10.68
C GLN A 17 13.96 -4.28 -11.58
N LYS A 18 14.00 -5.54 -11.12
CA LYS A 18 14.51 -6.66 -11.91
C LYS A 18 13.65 -6.95 -13.14
N GLN A 19 12.33 -6.88 -12.97
CA GLN A 19 11.35 -7.11 -14.04
C GLN A 19 11.42 -6.00 -15.09
N ILE A 20 11.51 -4.74 -14.67
CA ILE A 20 11.64 -3.61 -15.61
C ILE A 20 12.97 -3.66 -16.37
N LYS A 21 14.09 -4.01 -15.70
CA LYS A 21 15.38 -4.21 -16.38
C LYS A 21 15.31 -5.34 -17.42
N TYR A 22 14.61 -6.43 -17.10
CA TYR A 22 14.38 -7.52 -18.05
C TYR A 22 13.53 -7.07 -19.24
N LEU A 23 12.44 -6.33 -19.00
CA LEU A 23 11.56 -5.80 -20.06
C LEU A 23 12.27 -4.80 -20.98
N LEU A 24 13.19 -3.99 -20.45
CA LEU A 24 14.03 -3.09 -21.24
C LEU A 24 15.01 -3.85 -22.15
N ALA A 25 15.50 -5.02 -21.72
CA ALA A 25 16.43 -5.82 -22.51
C ALA A 25 15.75 -6.59 -23.66
N LYS A 26 14.49 -7.03 -23.46
CA LYS A 26 13.81 -7.95 -24.37
C LYS A 26 13.08 -7.26 -25.55
N LYS A 27 12.84 -5.94 -25.49
CA LYS A 27 12.14 -5.12 -26.51
C LYS A 27 10.80 -5.70 -27.03
N ASP A 28 10.14 -6.54 -26.25
CA ASP A 28 8.85 -7.14 -26.59
C ASP A 28 7.72 -6.31 -25.97
N PHE A 29 6.92 -5.65 -26.80
CA PHE A 29 5.84 -4.75 -26.35
C PHE A 29 4.69 -5.50 -25.66
N ARG A 30 4.47 -6.77 -25.99
CA ARG A 30 3.40 -7.57 -25.37
C ARG A 30 3.72 -7.90 -23.90
N GLU A 31 4.99 -8.07 -23.59
CA GLU A 31 5.47 -8.28 -22.22
C GLU A 31 5.30 -7.01 -21.38
N TRP A 32 5.41 -5.82 -21.98
CA TRP A 32 5.12 -4.54 -21.31
C TRP A 32 3.64 -4.38 -20.96
N GLU A 33 2.74 -4.81 -21.85
CA GLU A 33 1.29 -4.82 -21.59
C GLU A 33 0.94 -5.82 -20.50
N THR A 34 1.51 -7.03 -20.56
CA THR A 34 1.32 -8.05 -19.52
C THR A 34 1.80 -7.56 -18.15
N PHE A 35 2.92 -6.83 -18.12
CA PHE A 35 3.44 -6.19 -16.91
C PHE A 35 2.50 -5.12 -16.37
N ARG A 36 1.98 -4.24 -17.23
CA ARG A 36 0.96 -3.24 -16.86
C ARG A 36 -0.28 -3.92 -16.27
N ASP A 37 -0.84 -4.90 -16.96
CA ASP A 37 -2.08 -5.57 -16.53
C ASP A 37 -1.90 -6.26 -15.18
N SER A 38 -0.72 -6.87 -14.96
CA SER A 38 -0.34 -7.45 -13.68
C SER A 38 -0.25 -6.39 -12.57
N LEU A 39 0.27 -5.19 -12.87
CA LEU A 39 0.31 -4.09 -11.90
C LEU A 39 -1.09 -3.53 -11.59
N VAL A 40 -1.92 -3.34 -12.61
CA VAL A 40 -3.31 -2.90 -12.46
C VAL A 40 -4.07 -3.88 -11.55
N HIS A 41 -3.94 -5.18 -11.80
CA HIS A 41 -4.57 -6.19 -10.96
C HIS A 41 -4.06 -6.17 -9.50
N ARG A 42 -2.75 -5.95 -9.29
CA ARG A 42 -2.16 -5.80 -7.94
C ARG A 42 -2.68 -4.56 -7.22
N TRP A 43 -2.78 -3.42 -7.91
CA TRP A 43 -3.31 -2.19 -7.31
C TRP A 43 -4.79 -2.32 -7.01
N LEU A 44 -5.58 -2.98 -7.87
CA LEU A 44 -6.98 -3.30 -7.57
C LEU A 44 -7.11 -4.09 -6.26
N ASN A 45 -6.34 -5.17 -6.11
CA ASN A 45 -6.34 -5.98 -4.89
C ASN A 45 -5.87 -5.18 -3.67
N THR A 46 -4.85 -4.33 -3.84
CA THR A 46 -4.35 -3.44 -2.78
C THR A 46 -5.43 -2.47 -2.34
N ASN A 47 -6.15 -1.85 -3.28
CA ASN A 47 -7.22 -0.90 -2.99
C ASN A 47 -8.39 -1.57 -2.25
N ILE A 48 -8.76 -2.79 -2.65
CA ILE A 48 -9.79 -3.57 -1.95
C ILE A 48 -9.37 -3.79 -0.49
N MET A 49 -8.13 -4.24 -0.26
CA MET A 49 -7.63 -4.48 1.10
C MET A 49 -7.55 -3.20 1.93
N CYS A 50 -7.06 -2.08 1.36
CA CYS A 50 -7.07 -0.78 2.02
C CYS A 50 -8.51 -0.32 2.35
N GLY A 51 -9.48 -0.58 1.48
CA GLY A 51 -10.90 -0.31 1.75
C GLY A 51 -11.44 -1.12 2.93
N LEU A 52 -11.06 -2.40 3.05
CA LEU A 52 -11.43 -3.25 4.19
C LEU A 52 -10.81 -2.76 5.50
N ILE A 53 -9.53 -2.38 5.47
CA ILE A 53 -8.83 -1.77 6.63
C ILE A 53 -9.51 -0.49 7.05
N MET A 54 -9.83 0.40 6.09
CA MET A 54 -10.53 1.63 6.38
C MET A 54 -11.85 1.37 7.07
N SER A 55 -12.65 0.42 6.55
CA SER A 55 -13.92 0.06 7.17
C SER A 55 -13.74 -0.44 8.60
N ALA A 56 -12.81 -1.39 8.83
CA ALA A 56 -12.55 -1.93 10.15
C ALA A 56 -12.07 -0.86 11.14
N MET A 57 -11.13 -0.01 10.70
CA MET A 57 -10.56 1.03 11.56
C MET A 57 -11.57 2.14 11.86
N SER A 58 -12.41 2.53 10.89
CA SER A 58 -13.52 3.43 11.15
C SER A 58 -14.50 2.85 12.17
N THR A 59 -14.84 1.57 12.09
CA THR A 59 -15.68 0.92 13.11
C THR A 59 -15.04 0.97 14.49
N VAL A 60 -13.73 0.71 14.60
CA VAL A 60 -13.02 0.80 15.88
C VAL A 60 -13.01 2.24 16.40
N LEU A 61 -12.62 3.21 15.58
CA LEU A 61 -12.47 4.62 15.98
C LEU A 61 -13.79 5.31 16.33
N PHE A 62 -14.90 4.91 15.68
CA PHE A 62 -16.24 5.42 15.96
C PHE A 62 -17.06 4.50 16.87
N SER A 63 -16.46 3.42 17.36
CA SER A 63 -17.09 2.65 18.43
C SER A 63 -17.14 3.49 19.71
N SER A 64 -18.14 3.24 20.55
CA SER A 64 -18.24 3.86 21.88
C SER A 64 -17.17 3.34 22.87
N ALA A 65 -16.21 2.54 22.41
CA ALA A 65 -15.12 2.03 23.24
C ALA A 65 -14.10 3.13 23.54
N THR A 66 -13.52 3.11 24.75
CA THR A 66 -12.46 4.06 25.10
C THR A 66 -11.12 3.58 24.56
N ILE A 67 -10.66 4.26 23.50
CA ILE A 67 -9.41 3.99 22.79
C ILE A 67 -8.29 4.85 23.38
N SER A 68 -7.09 4.31 23.56
CA SER A 68 -5.94 5.14 23.93
C SER A 68 -5.48 6.05 22.81
N ASN A 69 -4.81 7.13 23.19
CA ASN A 69 -4.20 8.07 22.26
C ASN A 69 -3.24 7.37 21.27
N ALA A 70 -2.54 6.31 21.70
CA ALA A 70 -1.63 5.56 20.85
C ALA A 70 -2.37 4.71 19.79
N ALA A 71 -3.38 3.95 20.19
CA ALA A 71 -4.21 3.18 19.26
C ALA A 71 -4.97 4.10 18.29
N PHE A 72 -5.46 5.25 18.77
CA PHE A 72 -6.09 6.29 17.96
C PHE A 72 -5.12 6.86 16.91
N ALA A 73 -3.92 7.27 17.31
CA ALA A 73 -2.92 7.82 16.39
C ALA A 73 -2.52 6.81 15.31
N LEU A 74 -2.30 5.54 15.68
CA LEU A 74 -2.02 4.46 14.73
C LEU A 74 -3.21 4.20 13.79
N GLY A 75 -4.43 4.28 14.30
CA GLY A 75 -5.65 4.18 13.50
C GLY A 75 -5.76 5.29 12.46
N VAL A 76 -5.51 6.54 12.85
CA VAL A 76 -5.49 7.69 11.92
C VAL A 76 -4.39 7.53 10.86
N ILE A 77 -3.18 7.13 11.26
CA ILE A 77 -2.08 6.85 10.31
C ILE A 77 -2.48 5.77 9.32
N SER A 78 -3.14 4.71 9.79
CA SER A 78 -3.64 3.62 8.95
C SER A 78 -4.67 4.11 7.92
N LEU A 79 -5.63 4.94 8.33
CA LEU A 79 -6.65 5.52 7.46
C LEU A 79 -6.05 6.44 6.39
N LEU A 80 -5.22 7.40 6.80
CA LEU A 80 -4.58 8.34 5.86
C LEU A 80 -3.69 7.60 4.85
N SER A 81 -2.95 6.59 5.31
CA SER A 81 -2.11 5.78 4.43
C SER A 81 -2.94 4.96 3.43
N SER A 82 -4.08 4.41 3.86
CA SER A 82 -5.02 3.72 2.97
C SER A 82 -5.61 4.66 1.92
N LEU A 83 -5.97 5.90 2.28
CA LEU A 83 -6.47 6.90 1.33
C LEU A 83 -5.42 7.26 0.28
N ILE A 84 -4.16 7.43 0.69
CA ILE A 84 -3.05 7.70 -0.25
C ILE A 84 -2.85 6.50 -1.17
N ALA A 85 -2.82 5.28 -0.63
CA ALA A 85 -2.66 4.06 -1.42
C ALA A 85 -3.76 3.91 -2.48
N ILE A 86 -5.02 4.11 -2.09
CA ILE A 86 -6.18 4.04 -2.99
C ILE A 86 -6.12 5.16 -4.02
N GLY A 87 -5.91 6.41 -3.61
CA GLY A 87 -5.87 7.56 -4.51
C GLY A 87 -4.81 7.43 -5.60
N PHE A 88 -3.58 7.08 -5.22
CA PHE A 88 -2.51 6.82 -6.18
C PHE A 88 -2.76 5.55 -7.00
N GLY A 89 -3.26 4.47 -6.39
CA GLY A 89 -3.58 3.22 -7.09
C GLY A 89 -4.63 3.43 -8.18
N VAL A 90 -5.74 4.09 -7.86
CA VAL A 90 -6.79 4.43 -8.84
C VAL A 90 -6.28 5.38 -9.91
N GLY A 91 -5.54 6.43 -9.53
CA GLY A 91 -4.96 7.37 -10.48
C GLY A 91 -4.02 6.69 -11.48
N LEU A 92 -3.15 5.79 -11.01
CA LEU A 92 -2.25 5.03 -11.88
C LEU A 92 -3.00 4.01 -12.75
N MET A 93 -4.04 3.35 -12.23
CA MET A 93 -4.88 2.47 -13.04
C MET A 93 -5.56 3.24 -14.18
N TYR A 94 -6.07 4.44 -13.91
CA TYR A 94 -6.68 5.30 -14.92
C TYR A 94 -5.66 5.77 -15.96
N VAL A 95 -4.48 6.25 -15.52
CA VAL A 95 -3.47 6.80 -16.42
C VAL A 95 -2.79 5.70 -17.26
N LEU A 96 -2.56 4.52 -16.68
CA LEU A 96 -1.78 3.47 -17.33
C LEU A 96 -2.63 2.39 -17.99
N GLY A 97 -3.89 2.20 -17.57
CA GLY A 97 -4.74 1.06 -17.98
C GLY A 97 -4.85 0.87 -19.49
N ASP A 98 -4.95 1.95 -20.25
CA ASP A 98 -5.11 1.93 -21.71
C ASP A 98 -3.82 2.26 -22.48
N VAL A 99 -2.68 2.41 -21.80
CA VAL A 99 -1.44 2.81 -22.46
C VAL A 99 -0.81 1.61 -23.18
N PRO A 100 -0.57 1.69 -24.51
CA PRO A 100 0.02 0.59 -25.26
C PRO A 100 1.47 0.32 -24.84
N GLY A 101 1.91 -0.94 -24.99
CA GLY A 101 3.24 -1.38 -24.55
C GLY A 101 4.40 -0.59 -25.16
N SER A 102 4.24 -0.07 -26.38
CA SER A 102 5.22 0.78 -27.05
C SER A 102 5.48 2.11 -26.31
N ARG A 103 4.43 2.76 -25.79
CA ARG A 103 4.57 3.98 -24.99
C ARG A 103 5.13 3.70 -23.61
N LEU A 104 4.73 2.59 -22.98
CA LEU A 104 5.28 2.15 -21.69
C LEU A 104 6.80 1.89 -21.80
N HIS A 105 7.23 1.25 -22.88
CA HIS A 105 8.65 1.04 -23.15
C HIS A 105 9.43 2.36 -23.29
N ILE A 106 8.87 3.36 -24.00
CA ILE A 106 9.50 4.69 -24.15
C ILE A 106 9.63 5.37 -22.77
N ILE A 107 8.58 5.37 -21.96
CA ILE A 107 8.59 5.94 -20.61
C ILE A 107 9.64 5.24 -19.74
N GLY A 108 9.66 3.90 -19.79
CA GLY A 108 10.64 3.09 -19.06
C GLY A 108 12.09 3.35 -19.50
N CYS A 109 12.33 3.68 -20.77
CA CYS A 109 13.66 4.03 -21.28
C CYS A 109 14.10 5.44 -20.89
N LEU A 110 13.22 6.44 -21.06
CA LEU A 110 13.57 7.86 -20.86
C LEU A 110 13.57 8.27 -19.39
N HIS A 111 12.65 7.71 -18.61
CA HIS A 111 12.34 8.20 -17.26
C HIS A 111 12.21 7.04 -16.26
N LEU A 112 13.15 6.09 -16.30
CA LEU A 112 13.12 4.87 -15.49
C LEU A 112 12.92 5.12 -13.99
N ARG A 113 13.69 6.03 -13.39
CA ARG A 113 13.65 6.32 -11.95
C ARG A 113 12.30 6.88 -11.49
N PRO A 114 11.78 7.99 -12.05
CA PRO A 114 10.48 8.53 -11.63
C PRO A 114 9.32 7.59 -12.00
N TYR A 115 9.42 6.84 -13.10
CA TYR A 115 8.43 5.82 -13.44
C TYR A 115 8.35 4.74 -12.36
N ILE A 116 9.49 4.13 -12.00
CA ILE A 116 9.60 3.15 -10.92
C ILE A 116 9.08 3.72 -9.59
N PHE A 117 9.48 4.95 -9.26
CA PHE A 117 9.03 5.62 -8.04
C PHE A 117 7.50 5.73 -8.01
N ALA A 118 6.87 6.23 -9.08
CA ALA A 118 5.42 6.38 -9.16
C ALA A 118 4.69 5.04 -8.97
N LEU A 119 5.16 3.97 -9.64
CA LEU A 119 4.58 2.63 -9.52
C LEU A 119 4.65 2.06 -8.09
N SER A 120 5.63 2.49 -7.30
CA SER A 120 5.87 2.03 -5.93
C SER A 120 4.95 2.68 -4.90
N VAL A 121 4.44 3.88 -5.18
CA VAL A 121 3.73 4.71 -4.19
C VAL A 121 2.53 3.97 -3.59
N PRO A 122 1.61 3.38 -4.37
CA PRO A 122 0.45 2.68 -3.79
C PRO A 122 0.86 1.54 -2.85
N GLN A 123 1.92 0.81 -3.20
CA GLN A 123 2.37 -0.36 -2.46
C GLN A 123 3.04 0.03 -1.13
N ILE A 124 3.89 1.06 -1.14
CA ILE A 124 4.54 1.55 0.07
C ILE A 124 3.49 2.02 1.08
N TRP A 125 2.54 2.84 0.64
CA TRP A 125 1.50 3.36 1.52
C TRP A 125 0.51 2.29 1.99
N ALA A 126 0.26 1.27 1.17
CA ALA A 126 -0.49 0.10 1.61
C ALA A 126 0.25 -0.64 2.75
N VAL A 127 1.57 -0.88 2.63
CA VAL A 127 2.37 -1.51 3.70
C VAL A 127 2.34 -0.69 4.98
N VAL A 128 2.46 0.64 4.89
CA VAL A 128 2.34 1.53 6.05
C VAL A 128 0.95 1.39 6.68
N SER A 129 -0.11 1.37 5.87
CA SER A 129 -1.48 1.21 6.35
C SER A 129 -1.70 -0.13 7.07
N PHE A 130 -1.25 -1.25 6.48
CA PHE A 130 -1.33 -2.58 7.09
C PHE A 130 -0.58 -2.62 8.42
N THR A 131 0.66 -2.13 8.45
CA THR A 131 1.50 -2.16 9.66
C THR A 131 0.88 -1.32 10.78
N ALA A 132 0.40 -0.12 10.46
CA ALA A 132 -0.26 0.75 11.42
C ALA A 132 -1.60 0.16 11.91
N PHE A 133 -2.35 -0.51 11.03
CA PHE A 133 -3.59 -1.22 11.39
C PHE A 133 -3.31 -2.32 12.42
N PHE A 134 -2.39 -3.23 12.13
CA PHE A 134 -2.05 -4.32 13.04
C PHE A 134 -1.49 -3.79 14.37
N ALA A 135 -0.63 -2.78 14.34
CA ALA A 135 -0.12 -2.15 15.56
C ALA A 135 -1.25 -1.54 16.40
N SER A 136 -2.20 -0.82 15.77
CA SER A 136 -3.36 -0.25 16.46
C SER A 136 -4.23 -1.34 17.10
N VAL A 137 -4.54 -2.41 16.37
CA VAL A 137 -5.31 -3.55 16.87
C VAL A 137 -4.58 -4.23 18.03
N CYS A 138 -3.27 -4.44 17.94
CA CYS A 138 -2.49 -5.04 19.04
C CYS A 138 -2.53 -4.18 20.30
N VAL A 139 -2.38 -2.85 20.17
CA VAL A 139 -2.46 -1.92 21.32
C VAL A 139 -3.88 -1.94 21.90
N PHE A 140 -4.90 -1.91 21.05
CA PHE A 140 -6.29 -1.97 21.47
C PHE A 140 -6.62 -3.26 22.23
N VAL A 141 -6.21 -4.41 21.71
CA VAL A 141 -6.41 -5.72 22.35
C VAL A 141 -5.64 -5.80 23.66
N TRP A 142 -4.38 -5.36 23.69
CA TRP A 142 -3.56 -5.33 24.91
C TRP A 142 -4.23 -4.52 26.02
N GLU A 143 -4.77 -3.35 25.69
CA GLU A 143 -5.49 -2.52 26.65
C GLU A 143 -6.83 -3.11 27.07
N ALA A 144 -7.57 -3.72 26.15
CA ALA A 144 -8.81 -4.42 26.46
C ALA A 144 -8.57 -5.58 27.45
N THR A 145 -7.46 -6.31 27.31
CA THR A 145 -7.02 -7.33 28.28
C THR A 145 -6.74 -6.71 29.64
N ASN A 146 -5.94 -5.64 29.69
CA ASN A 146 -5.55 -5.00 30.96
C ASN A 146 -6.74 -4.38 31.71
N LYS A 147 -7.76 -3.93 30.98
CA LYS A 147 -8.99 -3.36 31.56
C LYS A 147 -10.08 -4.42 31.85
N GLY A 148 -9.82 -5.70 31.55
CA GLY A 148 -10.77 -6.79 31.78
C GLY A 148 -12.01 -6.75 30.87
N TRP A 149 -11.90 -6.13 29.69
CA TRP A 149 -13.01 -6.01 28.73
C TRP A 149 -13.13 -7.18 27.77
N LEU A 150 -12.06 -7.98 27.63
CA LEU A 150 -12.16 -9.29 27.00
C LEU A 150 -12.98 -10.15 27.95
N ALA A 151 -14.17 -10.54 27.48
CA ALA A 151 -15.24 -11.19 28.24
C ALA A 151 -14.69 -12.01 29.43
N ARG A 152 -15.10 -11.63 30.65
CA ARG A 152 -15.20 -12.60 31.73
C ARG A 152 -15.96 -13.78 31.16
N GLU A 153 -15.33 -14.94 31.14
CA GLU A 153 -15.98 -16.20 30.84
C GLU A 153 -17.29 -16.25 31.62
N TRP A 154 -18.38 -16.57 30.91
CA TRP A 154 -19.66 -16.85 31.53
C TRP A 154 -19.50 -18.15 32.32
N SER A 155 -19.05 -18.03 33.58
CA SER A 155 -19.08 -19.09 34.59
C SER A 155 -20.36 -18.97 35.41
#